data_AF-A0ABC8DDT8-F1
#
_entry.id   AF-A0ABC8DDT8-F1
#
_cell.length_a   1.000
_cell.length_b   1.000
_cell.length_c   1.000
_cell.angle_alpha   90.00
_cell.angle_beta   90.00
_cell.angle_gamma   90.00
#
_symmetry.space_group_name_H-M   'P 1'
#
loop_
_entity.id
_entity.type
_entity.pdbx_description
1 polymer ?
#
loop_
_entity_poly.entity_id
_entity_poly.type
_entity_poly.pdbx_seq_one_letter_code
_entity_poly.pdbx_strand_id
1 'polypeptide(L)'
;MEYTNKNMKRLKERLEDRSNANKVDLSKLKDIISPNIVKVDDCYILDLEYELTDNTTINWNRILKMYGDKTGYEASCNELRINDYLDCSDLSDEEISLYAFQVVDGWEQHLKEKFPEHKFVVIISIDEGFATLRFHKYREEESGWLKADIEEYGNEAILVKEINFSNKI
;
A
#
# COMPACT_ATOMS: atom_id res chain seq x y z
N MET A 1 -5.57 11.42 5.81
CA MET A 1 -6.85 10.91 6.37
C MET A 1 -6.75 9.39 6.37
N GLU A 2 -7.38 8.69 7.32
CA GLU A 2 -7.46 7.23 7.31
C GLU A 2 -8.91 6.79 7.43
N TYR A 3 -9.31 5.78 6.66
CA TYR A 3 -10.62 5.15 6.77
C TYR A 3 -10.54 3.66 6.44
N THR A 4 -11.55 2.91 6.89
CA THR A 4 -11.56 1.44 6.85
C THR A 4 -12.97 0.95 6.56
N ASN A 5 -13.07 -0.26 5.99
CA ASN A 5 -14.36 -0.95 5.95
C ASN A 5 -14.66 -1.66 7.28
N LYS A 6 -15.88 -2.17 7.44
CA LYS A 6 -16.33 -2.86 8.67
C LYS A 6 -15.45 -4.04 9.06
N ASN A 7 -14.87 -4.75 8.10
CA ASN A 7 -14.04 -5.93 8.34
C ASN A 7 -12.70 -5.54 8.94
N MET A 8 -12.04 -4.53 8.37
CA MET A 8 -10.80 -3.97 8.90
C MET A 8 -11.00 -3.33 10.27
N LYS A 9 -12.14 -2.64 10.50
CA LYS A 9 -12.46 -2.13 11.83
C LYS A 9 -12.51 -3.23 12.89
N ARG A 10 -13.23 -4.34 12.60
CA ARG A 10 -13.30 -5.50 13.50
C ARG A 10 -11.94 -6.16 13.72
N LEU A 11 -11.10 -6.22 12.68
CA LEU A 11 -9.75 -6.74 12.80
C LEU A 11 -8.90 -5.89 13.74
N LYS A 12 -8.94 -4.56 13.59
CA LYS A 12 -8.24 -3.63 14.50
C LYS A 12 -8.71 -3.77 15.94
N GLU A 13 -10.02 -3.87 16.18
CA GLU A 13 -10.58 -4.11 17.52
C GLU A 13 -10.02 -5.40 18.15
N ARG A 14 -9.96 -6.51 17.39
CA ARG A 14 -9.35 -7.77 17.87
C ARG A 14 -7.85 -7.64 18.19
N LEU A 15 -7.14 -6.80 17.46
CA LEU A 15 -5.70 -6.57 17.67
C LEU A 15 -5.43 -5.70 18.90
N GLU A 16 -6.26 -4.69 19.15
CA GLU A 16 -6.17 -3.84 20.34
C GLU A 16 -6.32 -4.67 21.63
N ASP A 17 -7.26 -5.62 21.64
CA ASP A 17 -7.47 -6.56 22.76
C ASP A 17 -6.25 -7.47 23.00
N ARG A 18 -5.40 -7.68 21.99
CA ARG A 18 -4.19 -8.53 22.04
C ARG A 18 -2.89 -7.74 22.22
N SER A 19 -2.95 -6.41 22.25
CA SER A 19 -1.80 -5.48 22.17
C SER A 19 -0.74 -5.61 23.27
N ASN A 20 -0.96 -6.43 24.31
CA ASN A 20 0.00 -6.66 25.39
C ASN A 20 1.00 -7.82 25.15
N ALA A 21 0.96 -8.55 24.02
CA ALA A 21 1.74 -9.79 23.88
C ALA A 21 2.73 -9.88 22.70
N ASN A 22 2.51 -9.23 21.55
CA ASN A 22 3.25 -9.58 20.32
C ASN A 22 4.06 -8.41 19.75
N LYS A 23 5.38 -8.45 19.97
CA LYS A 23 6.33 -7.61 19.23
C LYS A 23 6.74 -8.34 17.96
N VAL A 24 6.33 -7.83 16.79
CA VAL A 24 6.70 -8.39 15.49
C VAL A 24 8.19 -8.12 15.17
N ASP A 25 8.90 -9.13 14.67
CA ASP A 25 10.29 -8.96 14.22
C ASP A 25 10.33 -8.42 12.78
N LEU A 26 10.63 -7.13 12.65
CA LEU A 26 10.71 -6.41 11.38
C LEU A 26 12.06 -6.59 10.66
N SER A 27 12.98 -7.41 11.19
CA SER A 27 14.34 -7.55 10.64
C SER A 27 14.36 -7.93 9.15
N LYS A 28 13.43 -8.79 8.72
CA LYS A 28 13.28 -9.26 7.34
C LYS A 28 12.54 -8.27 6.42
N LEU A 29 11.88 -7.25 6.98
CA LEU A 29 11.04 -6.32 6.22
C LEU A 29 11.68 -4.93 6.04
N LYS A 30 12.92 -4.73 6.49
CA LYS A 30 13.58 -3.42 6.46
C LYS A 30 13.55 -2.76 5.08
N ASP A 31 13.84 -3.55 4.04
CA ASP A 31 13.93 -3.08 2.67
C ASP A 31 12.57 -2.71 2.08
N ILE A 32 11.49 -3.31 2.60
CA ILE A 32 10.12 -2.97 2.18
C ILE A 32 9.47 -1.90 3.07
N ILE A 33 9.96 -1.67 4.29
CA ILE A 33 9.47 -0.60 5.18
C ILE A 33 9.90 0.78 4.66
N SER A 34 11.15 0.90 4.21
CA SER A 34 11.69 2.13 3.62
C SER A 34 12.22 1.84 2.21
N PRO A 35 11.32 1.54 1.26
CA PRO A 35 11.70 1.05 -0.06
C PRO A 35 12.34 2.15 -0.90
N ASN A 36 13.04 1.73 -1.96
CA ASN A 36 13.38 2.63 -3.05
C ASN A 36 12.11 2.91 -3.88
N ILE A 37 11.83 4.19 -4.11
CA ILE A 37 10.69 4.65 -4.91
C ILE A 37 11.23 5.56 -6.01
N VAL A 38 11.00 5.17 -7.25
CA VAL A 38 11.54 5.85 -8.44
C VAL A 38 10.41 6.52 -9.19
N LYS A 39 10.63 7.78 -9.58
CA LYS A 39 9.71 8.49 -10.47
C LYS A 39 9.92 8.03 -11.91
N VAL A 40 8.88 7.51 -12.54
CA VAL A 40 8.85 7.18 -13.97
C VAL A 40 7.71 7.96 -14.63
N ASP A 41 8.08 8.97 -15.42
CA ASP A 41 7.16 9.99 -15.94
C ASP A 41 6.34 10.65 -14.80
N ASP A 42 5.04 10.39 -14.68
CA ASP A 42 4.20 10.92 -13.59
C ASP A 42 3.81 9.87 -12.52
N CYS A 43 4.43 8.68 -12.56
CA CYS A 43 4.20 7.62 -11.58
C CYS A 43 5.40 7.45 -10.65
N TYR A 44 5.15 6.96 -9.44
CA TYR A 44 6.08 6.69 -8.37
C TYR A 44 6.04 5.19 -8.11
N ILE A 45 7.10 4.50 -8.49
CA ILE A 45 7.13 3.03 -8.56
C ILE A 45 8.03 2.46 -7.47
N LEU A 46 7.53 1.45 -6.75
CA LEU A 46 8.33 0.59 -5.87
C LEU A 46 9.36 -0.16 -6.71
N ASP A 47 10.63 0.10 -6.41
CA ASP A 47 11.76 -0.51 -7.10
C ASP A 47 12.68 -1.20 -6.09
N LEU A 48 12.19 -2.33 -5.57
CA LEU A 48 12.86 -3.06 -4.50
C LEU A 48 14.18 -3.71 -4.95
N GLU A 49 14.32 -3.96 -6.25
CA GLU A 49 15.48 -4.62 -6.85
C GLU A 49 16.44 -3.64 -7.54
N TYR A 50 16.15 -2.33 -7.51
CA TYR A 50 16.94 -1.28 -8.15
C TYR A 50 17.12 -1.49 -9.67
N GLU A 51 16.09 -2.01 -10.34
CA GLU A 51 16.11 -2.30 -11.77
C GLU A 51 15.69 -1.10 -12.61
N LEU A 52 14.94 -0.16 -12.04
CA LEU A 52 14.48 1.02 -12.76
C LEU A 52 15.63 2.01 -12.93
N THR A 53 15.85 2.40 -14.18
CA THR A 53 16.85 3.42 -14.53
C THR A 53 16.17 4.71 -14.97
N ASP A 54 16.90 5.83 -14.92
CA ASP A 54 16.43 7.16 -15.35
C ASP A 54 15.91 7.19 -16.80
N ASN A 55 16.27 6.20 -17.63
CA ASN A 55 15.90 6.10 -19.04
C ASN A 55 14.70 5.16 -19.30
N THR A 56 13.99 4.73 -18.25
CA THR A 56 12.84 3.84 -18.40
C THR A 56 11.75 4.52 -19.23
N THR A 57 11.45 3.97 -20.41
CA THR A 57 10.42 4.50 -21.31
C THR A 57 9.16 3.65 -21.22
N ILE A 58 8.06 4.28 -20.80
CA ILE A 58 6.76 3.61 -20.70
C ILE A 58 6.02 3.72 -22.04
N ASN A 59 5.55 2.58 -22.56
CA ASN A 59 4.60 2.57 -23.67
C ASN A 59 3.19 2.83 -23.15
N TRP A 60 2.83 4.11 -22.98
CA TRP A 60 1.54 4.52 -22.44
C TRP A 60 0.35 3.97 -23.23
N ASN A 61 0.46 3.83 -24.54
CA ASN A 61 -0.62 3.22 -25.35
C ASN A 61 -0.92 1.78 -24.95
N ARG A 62 0.09 1.02 -24.52
CA ARG A 62 -0.10 -0.35 -24.01
C ARG A 62 -0.62 -0.32 -22.58
N ILE A 63 -0.03 0.51 -21.74
CA ILE A 63 -0.40 0.62 -20.32
C ILE A 63 -1.87 1.02 -20.16
N LEU A 64 -2.32 2.07 -20.84
CA LEU A 64 -3.71 2.54 -20.74
C LEU A 64 -4.72 1.49 -21.24
N LYS A 65 -4.33 0.62 -22.18
CA LYS A 65 -5.18 -0.51 -22.60
C LYS A 65 -5.28 -1.61 -21.56
N MET A 66 -4.24 -1.82 -20.76
CA MET A 66 -4.18 -2.90 -19.77
C MET A 66 -4.76 -2.47 -18.42
N TYR A 67 -4.47 -1.24 -18.01
CA TYR A 67 -4.74 -0.75 -16.65
C TYR A 67 -5.76 0.41 -16.62
N GLY A 68 -6.22 0.88 -17.78
CA GLY A 68 -7.18 1.99 -17.90
C GLY A 68 -6.52 3.36 -17.83
N ASP A 69 -5.83 3.64 -16.73
CA ASP A 69 -5.21 4.94 -16.45
C ASP A 69 -3.86 4.80 -15.70
N LYS A 70 -3.25 5.93 -15.29
CA LYS A 70 -1.98 5.91 -14.58
C LYS A 70 -2.14 5.40 -13.15
N THR A 71 -3.26 5.69 -12.50
CA THR A 71 -3.61 5.17 -11.17
C THR A 71 -3.64 3.64 -11.17
N GLY A 72 -4.28 3.03 -12.15
CA GLY A 72 -4.35 1.57 -12.28
C GLY A 72 -3.00 0.93 -12.55
N TYR A 73 -2.18 1.57 -13.38
CA TYR A 73 -0.81 1.12 -13.63
C TYR A 73 0.05 1.19 -12.37
N GLU A 74 0.07 2.35 -11.71
CA GLU A 74 0.90 2.62 -10.54
C GLU A 74 0.50 1.73 -9.36
N ALA A 75 -0.80 1.57 -9.07
CA ALA A 75 -1.29 0.68 -8.02
C ALA A 75 -1.00 -0.81 -8.30
N SER A 76 -0.83 -1.18 -9.58
CA SER A 76 -0.44 -2.54 -9.97
C SER A 76 1.07 -2.75 -9.83
N CYS A 77 1.89 -1.78 -10.23
CA CYS A 77 3.34 -1.84 -10.05
C CYS A 77 3.76 -1.78 -8.57
N ASN A 78 2.98 -1.09 -7.75
CA ASN A 78 3.25 -0.92 -6.32
C ASN A 78 2.55 -1.95 -5.44
N GLU A 79 2.09 -3.06 -6.03
CA GLU A 79 1.52 -4.16 -5.28
C GLU A 79 2.62 -4.94 -4.56
N LEU A 80 2.45 -5.12 -3.25
CA LEU A 80 3.35 -5.94 -2.44
C LEU A 80 2.53 -6.85 -1.53
N ARG A 81 2.86 -8.13 -1.49
CA ARG A 81 2.26 -9.07 -0.55
C ARG A 81 3.23 -9.37 0.58
N ILE A 82 2.82 -9.09 1.82
CA ILE A 82 3.67 -9.30 3.01
C ILE A 82 4.10 -10.76 3.13
N ASN A 83 3.21 -11.68 2.76
CA ASN A 83 3.45 -13.11 2.83
C ASN A 83 4.63 -13.58 1.97
N ASP A 84 5.04 -12.82 0.95
CA ASP A 84 6.18 -13.19 0.10
C ASP A 84 7.54 -12.92 0.79
N TYR A 85 7.53 -12.15 1.89
CA TYR A 85 8.73 -11.73 2.64
C TYR A 85 8.85 -12.39 4.01
N LEU A 86 7.80 -13.09 4.46
CA LEU A 86 7.73 -13.73 5.76
C LEU A 86 7.58 -15.24 5.60
N ASP A 87 8.15 -15.99 6.55
CA ASP A 87 7.74 -17.37 6.73
C ASP A 87 6.42 -17.37 7.51
N CYS A 88 5.31 -17.35 6.77
CA CYS A 88 3.96 -17.26 7.32
C CYS A 88 3.40 -18.60 7.80
N SER A 89 4.16 -19.70 7.72
CA SER A 89 3.66 -21.04 8.07
C SER A 89 3.11 -21.14 9.49
N ASP A 90 3.66 -20.35 10.42
CA ASP A 90 3.27 -20.30 11.83
C ASP A 90 2.61 -18.97 12.25
N LEU A 91 2.36 -18.05 11.31
CA LEU A 91 1.79 -16.73 11.62
C LEU A 91 0.27 -16.75 11.51
N SER A 92 -0.40 -16.18 12.52
CA SER A 92 -1.84 -15.90 12.43
C SER A 92 -2.14 -14.71 11.51
N ASP A 93 -3.37 -14.64 10.99
CA ASP A 93 -3.86 -13.50 10.20
C ASP A 93 -3.67 -12.17 10.95
N GLU A 94 -3.86 -12.18 12.27
CA GLU A 94 -3.62 -11.02 13.13
C GLU A 94 -2.14 -10.58 13.12
N GLU A 95 -1.19 -11.52 13.20
CA GLU A 95 0.24 -11.19 13.16
C GLU A 95 0.65 -10.67 11.78
N ILE A 96 0.16 -11.29 10.70
CA ILE A 96 0.38 -10.82 9.33
C ILE A 96 -0.16 -9.40 9.15
N SER A 97 -1.31 -9.10 9.76
CA SER A 97 -1.89 -7.75 9.75
C SER A 97 -1.02 -6.73 10.47
N LEU A 98 -0.41 -7.09 11.60
CA LEU A 98 0.52 -6.21 12.32
C LEU A 98 1.75 -5.89 11.47
N TYR A 99 2.31 -6.88 10.76
CA TYR A 99 3.40 -6.65 9.80
C TYR A 99 2.98 -5.70 8.68
N ALA A 100 1.81 -5.90 8.09
CA ALA A 100 1.25 -5.04 7.06
C ALA A 100 1.11 -3.57 7.51
N PHE A 101 0.62 -3.35 8.73
CA PHE A 101 0.51 -2.01 9.31
C PHE A 101 1.88 -1.35 9.50
N GLN A 102 2.87 -2.08 10.02
CA GLN A 102 4.23 -1.54 10.19
C GLN A 102 4.88 -1.15 8.86
N VAL A 103 4.70 -1.95 7.81
CA VAL A 103 5.22 -1.62 6.47
C VAL A 103 4.54 -0.37 5.91
N VAL A 104 3.22 -0.27 6.00
CA VAL A 104 2.48 0.91 5.53
C VAL A 104 2.79 2.17 6.34
N ASP A 105 3.05 2.07 7.63
CA ASP A 105 3.54 3.20 8.43
C ASP A 105 4.90 3.71 7.91
N GLY A 106 5.79 2.79 7.52
CA GLY A 106 7.06 3.11 6.85
C GLY A 106 6.86 3.79 5.49
N TRP A 107 5.99 3.23 4.64
CA TRP A 107 5.64 3.84 3.35
C TRP A 107 5.07 5.25 3.52
N GLU A 108 4.18 5.44 4.50
CA GLU A 108 3.60 6.74 4.80
C GLU A 108 4.67 7.77 5.16
N GLN A 109 5.60 7.43 6.04
CA GLN A 109 6.71 8.31 6.40
C GLN A 109 7.58 8.61 5.18
N HIS A 110 7.95 7.58 4.42
CA HIS A 110 8.83 7.71 3.26
C HIS A 110 8.23 8.61 2.17
N LEU A 111 6.94 8.44 1.86
CA LEU A 111 6.22 9.25 0.87
C LEU A 111 6.07 10.71 1.32
N LYS A 112 5.78 10.95 2.61
CA LYS A 112 5.70 12.31 3.16
C LYS A 112 7.02 13.05 3.09
N GLU A 113 8.11 12.36 3.40
CA GLU A 113 9.44 12.97 3.47
C GLU A 113 10.05 13.22 2.09
N LYS A 114 9.94 12.25 1.17
CA LYS A 114 10.56 12.37 -0.16
C LYS A 114 9.72 13.15 -1.17
N PHE A 115 8.40 13.10 -1.04
CA PHE A 115 7.47 13.66 -2.02
C PHE A 115 6.36 14.49 -1.35
N PRO A 116 6.71 15.48 -0.50
CA PRO A 116 5.74 16.26 0.29
C PRO A 116 4.74 17.06 -0.55
N GLU A 117 5.08 17.38 -1.79
CA GLU A 117 4.27 18.11 -2.76
C GLU A 117 3.20 17.24 -3.44
N HIS A 118 3.29 15.92 -3.29
CA HIS A 118 2.39 14.97 -3.91
C HIS A 118 1.46 14.31 -2.89
N LYS A 119 0.23 14.06 -3.35
CA LYS A 119 -0.78 13.33 -2.58
C LYS A 119 -0.74 11.87 -2.99
N PHE A 120 -0.82 10.97 -2.02
CA PHE A 120 -0.80 9.52 -2.26
C PHE A 120 -1.93 8.83 -1.53
N VAL A 121 -2.38 7.70 -2.07
CA VAL A 121 -3.31 6.79 -1.44
C VAL A 121 -2.57 5.47 -1.22
N VAL A 122 -2.51 5.02 0.02
CA VAL A 122 -1.97 3.70 0.41
C VAL A 122 -3.11 2.83 0.85
N ILE A 123 -3.12 1.57 0.39
CA ILE A 123 -4.20 0.61 0.60
C ILE A 123 -3.62 -0.65 1.23
N ILE A 124 -4.32 -1.17 2.24
CA ILE A 124 -4.11 -2.51 2.77
C ILE A 124 -5.38 -3.30 2.48
N SER A 125 -5.23 -4.45 1.84
CA SER A 125 -6.26 -5.48 1.74
C SER A 125 -5.78 -6.73 2.45
N ILE A 126 -6.61 -7.29 3.31
CA ILE A 126 -6.36 -8.54 4.02
C ILE A 126 -7.51 -9.50 3.77
N ASP A 127 -7.19 -10.66 3.22
CA ASP A 127 -8.14 -11.71 2.89
C ASP A 127 -7.47 -13.09 2.95
N GLU A 128 -8.17 -14.08 3.50
CA GLU A 128 -7.70 -15.48 3.62
C GLU A 128 -6.23 -15.64 4.06
N GLY A 129 -5.79 -14.86 5.06
CA GLY A 129 -4.41 -14.90 5.58
C GLY A 129 -3.36 -14.20 4.73
N PHE A 130 -3.75 -13.56 3.62
CA PHE A 130 -2.87 -12.75 2.79
C PHE A 130 -3.05 -11.26 3.08
N ALA A 131 -1.94 -10.54 3.27
CA ALA A 131 -1.94 -9.09 3.34
C ALA A 131 -1.27 -8.49 2.10
N THR A 132 -2.07 -7.81 1.28
CA THR A 132 -1.64 -7.11 0.07
C THR A 132 -1.67 -5.61 0.31
N LEU A 133 -0.54 -4.97 0.02
CA LEU A 133 -0.31 -3.55 0.11
C LEU A 133 -0.24 -2.95 -1.29
N ARG A 134 -0.76 -1.74 -1.46
CA ARG A 134 -0.61 -0.95 -2.68
C ARG A 134 -0.45 0.51 -2.33
N PHE A 135 0.17 1.28 -3.21
CA PHE A 135 -0.05 2.72 -3.22
C PHE A 135 -0.07 3.30 -4.62
N HIS A 136 -0.71 4.44 -4.77
CA HIS A 136 -0.65 5.24 -5.98
C HIS A 136 -0.69 6.73 -5.65
N LYS A 137 -0.23 7.55 -6.57
CA LYS A 137 -0.41 8.99 -6.51
C LYS A 137 -1.89 9.31 -6.72
N TYR A 138 -2.41 10.25 -5.95
CA TYR A 138 -3.74 10.80 -6.17
C TYR A 138 -3.71 11.79 -7.33
N ARG A 139 -4.65 11.62 -8.26
CA ARG A 139 -4.86 12.48 -9.42
C ARG A 139 -6.34 12.88 -9.44
N GLU A 140 -6.62 14.16 -9.59
CA GLU A 140 -7.99 14.69 -9.48
C GLU A 140 -8.86 14.27 -10.68
N GLU A 141 -8.21 14.06 -11.82
CA GLU A 141 -8.78 13.70 -13.11
C GLU A 141 -8.94 12.19 -13.33
N GLU A 142 -8.41 11.34 -12.43
CA GLU A 142 -8.48 9.88 -12.52
C GLU A 142 -9.34 9.29 -11.41
N SER A 143 -9.85 8.07 -11.62
CA SER A 143 -10.54 7.34 -10.56
C SER A 143 -9.53 6.76 -9.59
N GLY A 144 -9.92 6.61 -8.31
CA GLY A 144 -9.13 5.84 -7.35
C GLY A 144 -9.04 4.36 -7.75
N TRP A 145 -8.05 3.65 -7.22
CA TRP A 145 -7.90 2.21 -7.46
C TRP A 145 -9.08 1.39 -6.89
N LEU A 146 -9.60 1.79 -5.74
CA LEU A 146 -10.76 1.17 -5.13
C LEU A 146 -12.06 1.76 -5.69
N LYS A 147 -13.14 0.97 -5.62
CA LYS A 147 -14.49 1.48 -5.78
C LYS A 147 -14.77 2.57 -4.73
N ALA A 148 -15.65 3.50 -5.08
CA ALA A 148 -16.03 4.61 -4.20
C ALA A 148 -16.58 4.12 -2.85
N ASP A 149 -17.33 3.02 -2.84
CA ASP A 149 -17.75 2.34 -1.62
C ASP A 149 -16.84 1.14 -1.34
N ILE A 150 -15.97 1.27 -0.33
CA ILE A 150 -15.04 0.21 0.08
C ILE A 150 -15.74 -0.94 0.82
N GLU A 151 -17.02 -0.79 1.21
CA GLU A 151 -17.82 -1.89 1.76
C GLU A 151 -18.21 -2.92 0.71
N GLU A 152 -18.13 -2.59 -0.58
CA GLU A 152 -18.34 -3.55 -1.67
C GLU A 152 -17.32 -4.70 -1.68
N TYR A 153 -16.16 -4.51 -1.05
CA TYR A 153 -15.14 -5.55 -0.82
C TYR A 153 -15.52 -6.39 0.41
N GLY A 154 -16.72 -6.96 0.40
CA GLY A 154 -17.37 -7.52 1.60
C GLY A 154 -16.64 -8.69 2.29
N ASN A 155 -15.71 -9.35 1.59
CA ASN A 155 -14.89 -10.44 2.14
C ASN A 155 -13.52 -9.95 2.64
N GLU A 156 -13.05 -8.80 2.17
CA GLU A 156 -11.72 -8.30 2.47
C GLU A 156 -11.78 -7.31 3.65
N ALA A 157 -10.72 -7.25 4.45
CA ALA A 157 -10.49 -6.16 5.38
C ALA A 157 -9.68 -5.07 4.67
N ILE A 158 -10.32 -3.92 4.40
CA ILE A 158 -9.71 -2.80 3.66
C ILE A 158 -9.39 -1.63 4.60
N LEU A 159 -8.15 -1.15 4.52
CA LEU A 159 -7.70 0.12 5.08
C LEU A 159 -7.18 1.03 3.97
N VAL A 160 -7.53 2.31 4.05
CA VAL A 160 -7.02 3.33 3.13
C VAL A 160 -6.40 4.47 3.94
N LYS A 161 -5.16 4.85 3.59
CA LYS A 161 -4.49 6.05 4.07
C LYS A 161 -4.28 7.04 2.93
N GLU A 162 -4.80 8.24 3.14
CA GLU A 162 -4.56 9.40 2.29
C GLU A 162 -3.45 10.28 2.87
N ILE A 163 -2.38 10.44 2.09
CA ILE A 163 -1.14 11.11 2.48
C ILE A 163 -1.07 12.50 1.82
N ASN A 164 -0.69 13.52 2.60
CA ASN A 164 -0.54 14.93 2.18
C ASN A 164 -1.83 15.64 1.70
N PHE A 165 -3.02 15.07 1.93
CA PHE A 165 -4.30 15.69 1.53
C PHE A 165 -4.64 16.97 2.32
N SER A 166 -4.09 17.14 3.52
CA SER A 166 -4.28 18.32 4.37
C SER A 166 -3.31 19.46 4.07
N ASN A 167 -2.29 19.23 3.24
CA ASN A 167 -1.34 20.26 2.86
C ASN A 167 -2.06 21.18 1.87
N LYS A 168 -2.53 22.34 2.34
CA LYS A 168 -2.96 23.42 1.45
C LYS A 168 -1.69 23.90 0.73
N ILE A 169 -1.67 23.76 -0.60
CA ILE A 169 -0.76 24.51 -1.47
C ILE A 169 -1.14 25.98 -1.40
#